data_AF-A0A522MW13-F1
#
_entry.id   AF-A0A522MW13-F1
#
_cell.length_a   1.000
_cell.length_b   1.000
_cell.length_c   1.000
_cell.angle_alpha   90.00
_cell.angle_beta   90.00
_cell.angle_gamma   90.00
#
_symmetry.space_group_name_H-M   'P 1'
#
loop_
_entity.id
_entity.type
_entity.pdbx_description
1 polymer ?
#
loop_
_entity_poly.entity_id
_entity_poly.type
_entity_poly.pdbx_seq_one_letter_code
_entity_poly.pdbx_strand_id
1 'polypeptide(L)'
;MAENYPPGAPPVPPMPPVPPSMQPPGTVPPPPAGGEPAAAPLPWEQPGYPALEGLYETAKLVLTAPSQAFARMSLTGTLGRPLLYAVIFGWVGIIAGQAYNIAFRSVIHNLMPGMMNRGFQLPVAFSLVMMVAAPIFVLIGVFIWSAIVHLFLLLVGGATKGFAATVRVVCYAGTVQVFQIVPFCGGLIGFVWGIVLYIIGLAAAHRTTQGKSALAVLLPLALCCVCVAVLAVAFGTAIAAALGHLGHFGR
;
A
#
# COMPACT_ATOMS: atom_id res chain seq x y z
N MET A 1 46.62 -37.94 34.20
CA MET A 1 46.96 -37.75 35.62
C MET A 1 45.69 -37.27 36.30
N ALA A 2 45.09 -38.09 37.15
CA ALA A 2 43.85 -37.78 37.85
C ALA A 2 44.21 -37.07 39.16
N GLU A 3 43.71 -35.86 39.35
CA GLU A 3 43.97 -35.05 40.54
C GLU A 3 43.05 -35.52 41.69
N ASN A 4 43.65 -35.98 42.78
CA ASN A 4 42.97 -36.38 44.00
C ASN A 4 42.31 -35.16 44.66
N TYR A 5 40.99 -35.08 44.62
CA TYR A 5 40.23 -34.16 45.48
C TYR A 5 39.74 -34.89 46.73
N PRO A 6 39.98 -34.38 47.95
CA PRO A 6 39.45 -34.98 49.17
C PRO A 6 37.91 -34.80 49.23
N PRO A 7 37.14 -35.84 49.62
CA PRO A 7 35.69 -35.74 49.71
C PRO A 7 35.30 -34.92 50.96
N GLY A 8 34.72 -33.73 50.77
CA GLY A 8 34.07 -32.99 51.87
C GLY A 8 34.20 -31.46 51.89
N ALA A 9 34.78 -30.80 50.89
CA ALA A 9 34.84 -29.33 50.90
C ALA A 9 33.50 -28.69 50.47
N PRO A 10 32.99 -27.67 51.20
CA PRO A 10 31.80 -26.93 50.78
C PRO A 10 32.05 -26.18 49.46
N PRO A 11 31.02 -25.97 48.64
CA PRO A 11 31.15 -25.24 47.39
C PRO A 11 31.64 -23.82 47.66
N VAL A 12 32.73 -23.42 46.98
CA VAL A 12 33.29 -22.08 47.07
C VAL A 12 32.25 -21.08 46.54
N PRO A 13 31.90 -20.02 47.29
CA PRO A 13 30.97 -19.01 46.81
C PRO A 13 31.50 -18.36 45.52
N PRO A 14 30.62 -18.00 44.57
CA PRO A 14 31.05 -17.32 43.36
C PRO A 14 31.73 -16.00 43.73
N MET A 15 32.92 -15.78 43.15
CA MET A 15 33.70 -14.57 43.41
C MET A 15 32.88 -13.32 43.02
N PRO A 16 32.96 -12.23 43.80
CA PRO A 16 32.34 -10.98 43.43
C PRO A 16 32.92 -10.46 42.11
N PRO A 17 32.11 -9.78 41.27
CA PRO A 17 32.60 -9.20 40.02
C PRO A 17 33.73 -8.21 40.29
N VAL A 18 34.82 -8.35 39.54
CA VAL A 18 36.02 -7.52 39.67
C VAL A 18 35.66 -6.05 39.37
N PRO A 19 36.03 -5.09 40.24
CA PRO A 19 35.77 -3.67 40.02
C PRO A 19 36.38 -3.18 38.69
N PRO A 20 35.73 -2.22 37.99
CA PRO A 20 36.22 -1.67 36.72
C PRO A 20 37.65 -1.13 36.77
N SER A 21 38.12 -0.70 37.95
CA SER A 21 39.47 -0.19 38.19
C SER A 21 40.58 -1.25 38.20
N MET A 22 40.22 -2.54 38.24
CA MET A 22 41.17 -3.66 38.29
C MET A 22 41.21 -4.48 36.98
N GLN A 23 40.51 -4.05 35.93
CA GLN A 23 40.57 -4.69 34.62
C GLN A 23 41.84 -4.27 33.85
N PRO A 24 42.57 -5.20 33.20
CA PRO A 24 43.73 -4.88 32.38
C PRO A 24 43.38 -3.87 31.27
N PRO A 25 44.27 -2.90 30.95
CA PRO A 25 44.04 -1.99 29.83
C PRO A 25 43.95 -2.78 28.52
N GLY A 26 42.74 -2.99 28.00
CA GLY A 26 42.50 -3.73 26.76
C GLY A 26 41.28 -4.67 26.76
N THR A 27 40.61 -4.89 27.90
CA THR A 27 39.41 -5.76 27.96
C THR A 27 38.09 -5.02 27.86
N VAL A 28 38.08 -3.71 27.59
CA VAL A 28 36.83 -3.00 27.26
C VAL A 28 36.46 -3.44 25.83
N PRO A 29 35.38 -4.23 25.64
CA PRO A 29 34.89 -4.49 24.30
C PRO A 29 34.62 -3.13 23.65
N PRO A 30 34.98 -2.92 22.37
CA PRO A 30 34.61 -1.68 21.70
C PRO A 30 33.11 -1.47 21.90
N PRO A 31 32.65 -0.25 22.27
CA PRO A 31 31.23 0.02 22.37
C PRO A 31 30.58 -0.45 21.07
N PRO A 32 29.43 -1.18 21.13
CA PRO A 32 28.78 -1.67 19.93
C PRO A 32 28.67 -0.48 18.97
N ALA A 33 29.26 -0.64 17.78
CA ALA A 33 29.30 0.39 16.75
C ALA A 33 27.93 1.05 16.73
N GLY A 34 27.89 2.35 17.09
CA GLY A 34 26.68 3.05 17.46
C GLY A 34 25.56 2.68 16.52
N GLY A 35 24.61 1.87 17.00
CA GLY A 35 23.40 1.59 16.26
C GLY A 35 22.77 2.94 16.00
N GLU A 36 22.63 3.30 14.73
CA GLU A 36 21.86 4.48 14.35
C GLU A 36 20.59 4.49 15.20
N PRO A 37 20.24 5.62 15.85
CA PRO A 37 19.01 5.70 16.62
C PRO A 37 17.89 5.14 15.74
N ALA A 38 17.22 4.09 16.22
CA ALA A 38 16.18 3.41 15.46
C ALA A 38 15.25 4.47 14.87
N ALA A 39 15.21 4.56 13.54
CA ALA A 39 14.54 5.66 12.86
C ALA A 39 13.10 5.78 13.39
N ALA A 40 12.73 6.98 13.84
CA ALA A 40 11.44 7.19 14.49
C ALA A 40 10.29 6.68 13.59
N PRO A 41 9.19 6.13 14.15
CA PRO A 41 8.05 5.69 13.36
C PRO A 41 7.52 6.80 12.44
N LEU A 42 6.68 6.43 11.46
CA LEU A 42 5.97 7.43 10.64
C LEU A 42 5.22 8.43 11.55
N PRO A 43 5.24 9.75 11.25
CA PRO A 43 4.52 10.75 12.06
C PRO A 43 3.05 10.37 12.32
N TRP A 44 2.37 9.77 11.34
CA TRP A 44 0.99 9.28 11.46
C TRP A 44 0.84 8.11 12.45
N GLU A 45 1.89 7.33 12.70
CA GLU A 45 1.89 6.19 13.62
C GLU A 45 2.29 6.58 15.05
N GLN A 46 2.87 7.77 15.25
CA GLN A 46 3.35 8.21 16.56
C GLN A 46 2.18 8.52 17.53
N PRO A 47 2.17 7.96 18.75
CA PRO A 47 1.21 8.35 19.79
C PRO A 47 1.42 9.80 20.20
N GLY A 48 0.33 10.56 20.40
CA GLY A 48 0.40 11.96 20.85
C GLY A 48 0.82 12.98 19.77
N TYR A 49 1.25 12.53 18.58
CA TYR A 49 1.54 13.43 17.46
C TYR A 49 0.23 14.01 16.89
N PRO A 50 0.15 15.32 16.58
CA PRO A 50 -1.07 15.93 16.04
C PRO A 50 -1.52 15.22 14.77
N ALA A 51 -2.79 14.82 14.70
CA ALA A 51 -3.27 13.91 13.65
C ALA A 51 -3.10 14.49 12.23
N LEU A 52 -3.48 15.75 12.01
CA LEU A 52 -3.39 16.38 10.69
C LEU A 52 -1.94 16.59 10.24
N GLU A 53 -1.08 17.05 11.15
CA GLU A 53 0.36 17.20 10.88
C GLU A 53 1.00 15.85 10.58
N GLY A 54 0.66 14.83 11.38
CA GLY A 54 1.15 13.47 11.18
C GLY A 54 0.71 12.88 9.84
N LEU A 55 -0.53 13.16 9.41
CA LEU A 55 -1.07 12.75 8.12
C LEU A 55 -0.30 13.41 6.97
N TYR A 56 -0.13 14.73 7.05
CA TYR A 56 0.56 15.53 6.04
C TYR A 56 2.03 15.16 5.93
N GLU A 57 2.77 15.12 7.03
CA GLU A 57 4.19 14.78 7.03
C GLU A 57 4.44 13.32 6.60
N THR A 58 3.54 12.40 6.95
CA THR A 58 3.60 11.02 6.43
C THR A 58 3.35 10.99 4.94
N ALA A 59 2.33 11.69 4.43
CA ALA A 59 2.02 11.75 3.01
C ALA A 59 3.18 12.35 2.20
N LYS A 60 3.73 13.47 2.66
CA LYS A 60 4.89 14.12 2.08
C LYS A 60 6.10 13.19 2.06
N LEU A 61 6.37 12.49 3.16
CA LEU A 61 7.49 11.54 3.24
C LEU A 61 7.30 10.34 2.30
N VAL A 62 6.09 9.76 2.24
CA VAL A 62 5.75 8.66 1.33
C VAL A 62 5.91 9.09 -0.14
N LEU A 63 5.49 10.30 -0.49
CA LEU A 63 5.58 10.82 -1.86
C LEU A 63 6.98 11.28 -2.27
N THR A 64 7.79 11.80 -1.36
CA THR A 64 9.08 12.41 -1.71
C THR A 64 10.28 11.53 -1.37
N ALA A 65 10.18 10.68 -0.34
CA ALA A 65 11.24 9.79 0.10
C ALA A 65 10.69 8.39 0.48
N PRO A 66 10.08 7.66 -0.47
CA PRO A 66 9.38 6.40 -0.19
C PRO A 66 10.25 5.35 0.49
N SER A 67 11.52 5.22 0.08
CA SER A 67 12.45 4.26 0.72
C SER A 67 12.63 4.55 2.21
N GLN A 68 12.71 5.82 2.60
CA GLN A 68 12.79 6.21 4.00
C GLN A 68 11.45 6.02 4.72
N ALA A 69 10.34 6.36 4.07
CA ALA A 69 9.00 6.19 4.62
C ALA A 69 8.71 4.72 4.96
N PHE A 70 8.92 3.81 4.01
CA PHE A 70 8.61 2.40 4.19
C PHE A 70 9.62 1.66 5.08
N ALA A 71 10.84 2.17 5.23
CA ALA A 71 11.79 1.67 6.24
C ALA A 71 11.34 2.02 7.68
N ARG A 72 10.65 3.15 7.87
CA ARG A 72 10.13 3.64 9.16
C ARG A 72 8.73 3.11 9.49
N MET A 73 8.05 2.52 8.52
CA MET A 73 6.71 1.98 8.68
C MET A 73 6.73 0.83 9.69
N SER A 74 5.90 0.90 10.73
CA SER A 74 5.81 -0.19 11.70
C SER A 74 5.34 -1.48 11.03
N LEU A 75 6.07 -2.57 11.24
CA LEU A 75 5.66 -3.91 10.81
C LEU A 75 4.87 -4.66 11.91
N THR A 76 4.76 -4.07 13.10
CA THR A 76 4.13 -4.65 14.28
C THR A 76 2.96 -3.79 14.78
N GLY A 77 2.05 -4.40 15.55
CA GLY A 77 0.88 -3.73 16.09
C GLY A 77 -0.36 -3.80 15.18
N THR A 78 -1.40 -3.06 15.57
CA THR A 78 -2.72 -3.10 14.93
C THR A 78 -2.74 -2.41 13.57
N LEU A 79 -3.64 -2.85 12.69
CA LEU A 79 -3.84 -2.26 11.36
C LEU A 79 -4.71 -0.98 11.38
N GLY A 80 -5.19 -0.54 12.55
CA GLY A 80 -6.15 0.56 12.66
C GLY A 80 -5.65 1.87 12.03
N ARG A 81 -4.44 2.33 12.38
CA ARG A 81 -3.86 3.57 11.83
C ARG A 81 -3.58 3.48 10.32
N PRO A 82 -2.99 2.39 9.79
CA PRO A 82 -2.87 2.19 8.35
C PRO A 82 -4.23 2.18 7.62
N LEU A 83 -5.23 1.43 8.12
CA LEU A 83 -6.54 1.37 7.47
C LEU A 83 -7.25 2.73 7.47
N LEU A 84 -7.18 3.47 8.58
CA LEU A 84 -7.72 4.84 8.64
C LEU A 84 -7.03 5.76 7.63
N TYR A 85 -5.71 5.65 7.49
CA TYR A 85 -4.94 6.39 6.48
C TYR A 85 -5.47 6.10 5.06
N ALA A 86 -5.65 4.82 4.73
CA ALA A 86 -6.17 4.40 3.43
C ALA A 86 -7.58 4.93 3.18
N VAL A 87 -8.45 4.92 4.19
CA VAL A 87 -9.80 5.50 4.09
C VAL A 87 -9.73 7.00 3.80
N ILE A 88 -8.91 7.77 4.53
CA ILE A 88 -8.79 9.22 4.32
C ILE A 88 -8.35 9.53 2.89
N PHE A 89 -7.28 8.92 2.39
CA PHE A 89 -6.81 9.17 1.02
C PHE A 89 -7.72 8.54 -0.05
N GLY A 90 -8.34 7.40 0.24
CA GLY A 90 -9.34 6.77 -0.63
C GLY A 90 -10.52 7.71 -0.90
N TRP A 91 -10.98 8.42 0.13
CA TRP A 91 -12.04 9.43 -0.01
C TRP A 91 -11.63 10.60 -0.91
N VAL A 92 -10.36 11.03 -0.91
CA VAL A 92 -9.89 12.08 -1.82
C VAL A 92 -10.14 11.68 -3.29
N GLY A 93 -9.79 10.43 -3.64
CA GLY A 93 -10.03 9.92 -4.99
C GLY A 93 -11.51 9.80 -5.33
N ILE A 94 -12.34 9.34 -4.39
CA ILE A 94 -13.79 9.20 -4.59
C ILE A 94 -14.44 10.56 -4.78
N ILE A 95 -14.12 11.54 -3.95
CA ILE A 95 -14.64 12.91 -4.06
C ILE A 95 -14.24 13.53 -5.39
N ALA A 96 -12.96 13.44 -5.78
CA ALA A 96 -12.49 13.96 -7.05
C ALA A 96 -13.21 13.31 -8.24
N GLY A 97 -13.37 11.97 -8.22
CA GLY A 97 -14.10 11.24 -9.25
C GLY A 97 -15.58 11.61 -9.34
N GLN A 98 -16.23 11.91 -8.21
CA GLN A 98 -17.61 12.39 -8.20
C GLN A 98 -17.73 13.83 -8.74
N ALA A 99 -16.81 14.71 -8.37
CA ALA A 99 -16.74 16.06 -8.91
C ALA A 99 -16.61 16.04 -10.45
N TYR A 100 -15.76 15.16 -10.99
CA TYR A 100 -15.64 14.96 -12.43
C TYR A 100 -16.91 14.38 -13.05
N ASN A 101 -17.53 13.37 -12.43
CA ASN A 101 -18.79 12.82 -12.94
C ASN A 101 -19.88 13.90 -13.07
N ILE A 102 -20.01 14.78 -12.07
CA ILE A 102 -20.97 15.88 -12.11
C ILE A 102 -20.61 16.88 -13.22
N ALA A 103 -19.34 17.28 -13.31
CA ALA A 103 -18.87 18.21 -14.34
C ALA A 103 -19.09 17.66 -15.76
N PHE A 104 -18.68 16.42 -16.02
CA PHE A 104 -18.87 15.76 -17.32
C PHE A 104 -20.34 15.54 -17.65
N ARG A 105 -21.18 15.16 -16.68
CA ARG A 105 -22.63 15.06 -16.88
C ARG A 105 -23.23 16.41 -17.29
N SER A 106 -22.82 17.50 -16.65
CA SER A 106 -23.28 18.84 -17.03
C SER A 106 -22.87 19.19 -18.47
N VAL A 107 -21.61 18.95 -18.84
CA VAL A 107 -21.12 19.21 -20.21
C VAL A 107 -21.87 18.37 -21.24
N ILE A 108 -22.02 17.06 -21.01
CA ILE A 108 -22.74 16.15 -21.92
C ILE A 108 -24.21 16.55 -22.06
N HIS A 109 -24.86 16.95 -20.95
CA HIS A 109 -26.25 17.40 -20.99
C HIS A 109 -26.42 18.64 -21.89
N ASN A 110 -25.51 19.62 -21.79
CA ASN A 110 -25.56 20.84 -22.59
C ASN A 110 -25.26 20.58 -24.08
N LEU A 111 -24.32 19.69 -24.39
CA LEU A 111 -23.91 19.39 -25.78
C LEU A 111 -24.86 18.41 -26.48
N MET A 112 -25.42 17.43 -25.76
CA MET A 112 -26.22 16.34 -26.30
C MET A 112 -27.39 15.98 -25.37
N PRO A 113 -28.42 16.83 -25.26
CA PRO A 113 -29.53 16.64 -24.32
C PRO A 113 -30.31 15.33 -24.56
N GLY A 114 -30.41 14.87 -25.82
CA GLY A 114 -31.12 13.63 -26.16
C GLY A 114 -30.42 12.33 -25.73
N MET A 115 -29.12 12.36 -25.44
CA MET A 115 -28.35 11.19 -25.01
C MET A 115 -28.61 10.86 -23.53
N MET A 116 -28.82 11.89 -22.69
CA MET A 116 -28.98 11.72 -21.24
C MET A 116 -30.38 11.20 -20.84
N ASN A 117 -31.41 11.41 -21.67
CA ASN A 117 -32.78 10.96 -21.42
C ASN A 117 -33.01 9.46 -21.69
N ARG A 118 -32.05 8.74 -22.27
CA ARG A 118 -32.17 7.32 -22.63
C ARG A 118 -31.72 6.32 -21.55
N GLY A 119 -31.65 6.73 -20.28
CA GLY A 119 -31.53 5.80 -19.15
C GLY A 119 -30.12 5.57 -18.58
N PHE A 120 -29.13 6.43 -18.89
CA PHE A 120 -27.77 6.32 -18.34
C PHE A 120 -27.55 7.11 -17.03
N GLN A 121 -28.62 7.59 -16.40
CA GLN A 121 -28.55 8.38 -15.17
C GLN A 121 -28.71 7.47 -13.96
N LEU A 122 -27.59 7.13 -13.30
CA LEU A 122 -27.69 6.58 -11.94
C LEU A 122 -28.39 7.61 -11.04
N PRO A 123 -29.44 7.21 -10.29
CA PRO A 123 -30.16 8.10 -9.38
C PRO A 123 -29.20 8.80 -8.42
N VAL A 124 -29.46 10.07 -8.10
CA VAL A 124 -28.68 10.82 -7.10
C VAL A 124 -28.67 10.08 -5.76
N ALA A 125 -29.81 9.49 -5.37
CA ALA A 125 -29.92 8.66 -4.18
C ALA A 125 -28.92 7.49 -4.17
N PHE A 126 -28.71 6.82 -5.29
CA PHE A 126 -27.73 5.74 -5.41
C PHE A 126 -26.29 6.26 -5.22
N SER A 127 -25.99 7.42 -5.79
CA SER A 127 -24.66 8.05 -5.67
C SER A 127 -24.34 8.43 -4.21
N LEU A 128 -25.35 8.92 -3.48
CA LEU A 128 -25.22 9.23 -2.05
C LEU A 128 -25.02 7.98 -1.20
N VAL A 129 -25.78 6.90 -1.47
CA VAL A 129 -25.58 5.61 -0.79
C VAL A 129 -24.18 5.07 -1.02
N MET A 130 -23.67 5.14 -2.25
CA MET A 130 -22.31 4.71 -2.58
C MET A 130 -21.24 5.57 -1.91
N MET A 131 -21.50 6.86 -1.70
CA MET A 131 -20.61 7.74 -0.94
C MET A 131 -20.56 7.36 0.54
N VAL A 132 -21.70 7.05 1.15
CA VAL A 132 -21.74 6.61 2.57
C VAL A 132 -21.06 5.25 2.73
N ALA A 133 -21.23 4.35 1.76
CA ALA A 133 -20.58 3.03 1.74
C ALA A 133 -19.10 3.09 1.29
N ALA A 134 -18.60 4.25 0.84
CA ALA A 134 -17.24 4.42 0.33
C ALA A 134 -16.13 3.87 1.24
N PRO A 135 -16.13 4.10 2.57
CA PRO A 135 -15.09 3.54 3.44
C PRO A 135 -15.02 2.01 3.36
N ILE A 136 -16.17 1.35 3.27
CA ILE A 136 -16.26 -0.11 3.20
C ILE A 136 -15.63 -0.58 1.88
N PHE A 137 -15.95 0.07 0.76
CA PHE A 137 -15.36 -0.25 -0.53
C PHE A 137 -13.85 -0.02 -0.57
N VAL A 138 -13.37 1.07 0.05
CA VAL A 138 -11.93 1.33 0.17
C VAL A 138 -11.24 0.20 0.94
N LEU A 139 -11.80 -0.22 2.08
CA LEU A 139 -11.23 -1.31 2.88
C LEU A 139 -11.24 -2.63 2.11
N ILE A 140 -12.37 -2.97 1.47
CA ILE A 140 -12.47 -4.17 0.61
C ILE A 140 -11.40 -4.11 -0.49
N GLY A 141 -11.26 -2.97 -1.17
CA GLY A 141 -10.24 -2.75 -2.20
C GLY A 141 -8.82 -2.94 -1.68
N VAL A 142 -8.50 -2.37 -0.50
CA VAL A 142 -7.21 -2.55 0.17
C VAL A 142 -6.92 -4.03 0.41
N PHE A 143 -7.87 -4.79 0.97
CA PHE A 143 -7.67 -6.20 1.28
C PHE A 143 -7.58 -7.07 0.02
N ILE A 144 -8.45 -6.85 -0.97
CA ILE A 144 -8.40 -7.57 -2.25
C ILE A 144 -7.07 -7.31 -2.95
N TRP A 145 -6.68 -6.04 -3.11
CA TRP A 145 -5.43 -5.69 -3.77
C TRP A 145 -4.24 -6.26 -3.01
N SER A 146 -4.20 -6.12 -1.68
CA SER A 146 -3.17 -6.72 -0.84
C SER A 146 -3.10 -8.23 -1.03
N ALA A 147 -4.23 -8.93 -1.10
CA ALA A 147 -4.27 -10.38 -1.26
C ALA A 147 -3.69 -10.81 -2.61
N ILE A 148 -4.02 -10.08 -3.68
CA ILE A 148 -3.47 -10.28 -5.01
C ILE A 148 -1.95 -10.10 -4.97
N VAL A 149 -1.44 -8.93 -4.57
CA VAL A 149 0.02 -8.70 -4.59
C VAL A 149 0.77 -9.60 -3.60
N HIS A 150 0.17 -9.96 -2.46
CA HIS A 150 0.76 -10.91 -1.52
C HIS A 150 0.87 -12.32 -2.10
N LEU A 151 -0.17 -12.78 -2.82
CA LEU A 151 -0.13 -14.05 -3.54
C LEU A 151 1.01 -14.06 -4.55
N PHE A 152 1.14 -13.00 -5.37
CA PHE A 152 2.25 -12.93 -6.32
C PHE A 152 3.61 -12.81 -5.63
N LEU A 153 3.71 -12.13 -4.47
CA LEU A 153 4.92 -12.16 -3.64
C LEU A 153 5.26 -13.57 -3.14
N LEU A 154 4.26 -14.39 -2.79
CA LEU A 154 4.48 -15.80 -2.43
C LEU A 154 5.00 -16.59 -3.63
N LEU A 155 4.39 -16.42 -4.81
CA LEU A 155 4.77 -17.12 -6.04
C LEU A 155 6.21 -16.81 -6.50
N VAL A 156 6.66 -15.57 -6.37
CA VAL A 156 8.03 -15.16 -6.73
C VAL A 156 9.05 -15.35 -5.59
N GLY A 157 8.64 -15.94 -4.46
CA GLY A 157 9.48 -16.15 -3.28
C GLY A 157 9.99 -14.84 -2.67
N GLY A 158 9.18 -13.78 -2.72
CA GLY A 158 9.46 -12.45 -2.15
C GLY A 158 8.75 -12.18 -0.82
N ALA A 159 7.76 -12.98 -0.44
CA ALA A 159 7.00 -12.78 0.80
C ALA A 159 7.76 -13.29 2.06
N THR A 160 8.66 -12.47 2.63
CA THR A 160 9.38 -12.87 3.87
C THR A 160 8.68 -12.44 5.17
N LYS A 161 7.66 -11.59 5.07
CA LYS A 161 6.79 -11.12 6.15
C LYS A 161 5.34 -11.49 5.87
N GLY A 162 4.52 -11.52 6.91
CA GLY A 162 3.11 -11.88 6.81
C GLY A 162 2.25 -10.84 6.07
N PHE A 163 1.03 -11.23 5.75
CA PHE A 163 0.04 -10.44 5.00
C PHE A 163 -0.18 -9.02 5.54
N ALA A 164 -0.15 -8.84 6.86
CA ALA A 164 -0.30 -7.53 7.50
C ALA A 164 0.75 -6.51 7.03
N ALA A 165 1.96 -6.95 6.67
CA ALA A 165 3.00 -6.08 6.12
C ALA A 165 2.59 -5.55 4.73
N THR A 166 2.04 -6.42 3.88
CA THR A 166 1.51 -6.04 2.57
C THR A 166 0.34 -5.06 2.69
N VAL A 167 -0.60 -5.32 3.60
CA VAL A 167 -1.74 -4.42 3.85
C VAL A 167 -1.26 -3.03 4.26
N ARG A 168 -0.27 -2.94 5.16
CA ARG A 168 0.32 -1.65 5.56
C ARG A 168 0.91 -0.89 4.38
N VAL A 169 1.69 -1.56 3.53
CA VAL A 169 2.22 -0.96 2.31
C VAL A 169 1.10 -0.44 1.43
N VAL A 170 0.04 -1.24 1.23
CA VAL A 170 -1.09 -0.84 0.39
C VAL A 170 -1.81 0.38 0.94
N CYS A 171 -2.02 0.43 2.25
CA CYS A 171 -2.61 1.58 2.92
C CYS A 171 -1.81 2.87 2.70
N TYR A 172 -0.50 2.84 2.95
CA TYR A 172 0.34 4.03 2.82
C TYR A 172 0.59 4.40 1.36
N ALA A 173 0.72 3.45 0.44
CA ALA A 173 0.77 3.75 -0.99
C ALA A 173 -0.51 4.44 -1.49
N GLY A 174 -1.63 4.29 -0.76
CA GLY A 174 -2.87 5.02 -0.98
C GLY A 174 -2.72 6.55 -1.01
N THR A 175 -1.60 7.12 -0.53
CA THR A 175 -1.30 8.55 -0.67
C THR A 175 -1.39 9.04 -2.12
N VAL A 176 -1.14 8.19 -3.12
CA VAL A 176 -1.24 8.58 -4.54
C VAL A 176 -2.62 9.09 -4.95
N GLN A 177 -3.66 8.81 -4.15
CA GLN A 177 -5.00 9.33 -4.41
C GLN A 177 -5.09 10.86 -4.35
N VAL A 178 -4.11 11.57 -3.77
CA VAL A 178 -4.04 13.05 -3.85
C VAL A 178 -3.92 13.55 -5.29
N PHE A 179 -3.27 12.78 -6.17
CA PHE A 179 -3.10 13.18 -7.56
C PHE A 179 -4.43 13.20 -8.30
N GLN A 180 -5.46 12.49 -7.82
CA GLN A 180 -6.79 12.47 -8.45
C GLN A 180 -7.48 13.83 -8.45
N ILE A 181 -7.00 14.81 -7.67
CA ILE A 181 -7.49 16.19 -7.69
C ILE A 181 -7.13 16.88 -9.02
N VAL A 182 -6.03 16.46 -9.66
CA VAL A 182 -5.57 17.04 -10.92
C VAL A 182 -6.32 16.39 -12.09
N PRO A 183 -7.10 17.16 -12.86
CA PRO A 183 -7.88 16.59 -13.96
C PRO A 183 -6.98 16.08 -15.08
N PHE A 184 -7.46 15.10 -15.84
CA PHE A 184 -6.82 14.47 -17.01
C PHE A 184 -5.53 13.70 -16.74
N CYS A 185 -4.56 14.26 -16.02
CA CYS A 185 -3.26 13.62 -15.76
C CYS A 185 -3.15 13.00 -14.36
N GLY A 186 -3.99 13.41 -13.40
CA GLY A 186 -3.93 12.93 -12.01
C GLY A 186 -4.02 11.42 -11.86
N GLY A 187 -4.93 10.80 -12.61
CA GLY A 187 -5.07 9.34 -12.65
C GLY A 187 -3.82 8.63 -13.17
N LEU A 188 -3.22 9.14 -14.23
CA LEU A 188 -2.00 8.57 -14.82
C LEU A 188 -0.80 8.74 -13.89
N ILE A 189 -0.62 9.94 -13.31
CA ILE A 189 0.44 10.23 -12.34
C ILE A 189 0.29 9.32 -11.13
N GLY A 190 -0.93 9.21 -10.58
CA GLY A 190 -1.22 8.33 -9.44
C GLY A 190 -0.99 6.86 -9.75
N PHE A 191 -1.32 6.40 -10.96
CA PHE A 191 -1.07 5.03 -11.39
C PHE A 191 0.44 4.72 -11.46
N VAL A 192 1.21 5.54 -12.18
CA VAL A 192 2.66 5.34 -12.34
C VAL A 192 3.37 5.45 -10.99
N TRP A 193 3.06 6.49 -10.21
CA TRP A 193 3.68 6.66 -8.89
C TRP A 193 3.25 5.57 -7.91
N GLY A 194 2.01 5.10 -7.98
CA GLY A 194 1.51 4.00 -7.15
C GLY A 194 2.29 2.72 -7.37
N ILE A 195 2.63 2.39 -8.62
CA ILE A 195 3.52 1.26 -8.95
C ILE A 195 4.88 1.43 -8.25
N VAL A 196 5.48 2.61 -8.34
CA VAL A 196 6.76 2.90 -7.68
C VAL A 196 6.66 2.70 -6.16
N LEU A 197 5.62 3.24 -5.52
CA LEU A 197 5.39 3.09 -4.08
C LEU A 197 5.17 1.63 -3.68
N TYR A 198 4.41 0.85 -4.44
CA TYR A 198 4.21 -0.58 -4.16
C TYR A 198 5.54 -1.34 -4.27
N ILE A 199 6.34 -1.11 -5.32
CA ILE A 199 7.61 -1.83 -5.49
C ILE A 199 8.57 -1.53 -4.34
N ILE A 200 8.77 -0.25 -4.03
CA ILE A 200 9.66 0.18 -2.95
C ILE A 200 9.14 -0.29 -1.59
N GLY A 201 7.86 -0.08 -1.32
CA GLY A 201 7.23 -0.42 -0.05
C GLY A 201 7.21 -1.92 0.22
N LEU A 202 6.87 -2.75 -0.78
CA LEU A 202 6.89 -4.20 -0.63
C LEU A 202 8.32 -4.72 -0.49
N ALA A 203 9.29 -4.17 -1.23
CA ALA A 203 10.69 -4.53 -1.11
C ALA A 203 11.22 -4.26 0.32
N ALA A 204 10.93 -3.06 0.85
CA ALA A 204 11.31 -2.67 2.20
C ALA A 204 10.60 -3.53 3.27
N ALA A 205 9.27 -3.63 3.19
CA ALA A 205 8.47 -4.33 4.20
C ALA A 205 8.78 -5.83 4.26
N HIS A 206 8.94 -6.47 3.10
CA HIS A 206 9.28 -7.89 3.01
C HIS A 206 10.78 -8.15 2.92
N ARG A 207 11.66 -7.16 3.18
CA ARG A 207 13.12 -7.29 3.12
C ARG A 207 13.59 -8.15 1.93
N THR A 208 13.03 -7.83 0.76
CA THR A 208 13.22 -8.58 -0.48
C THR A 208 13.78 -7.65 -1.55
N THR A 209 14.21 -8.22 -2.68
CA THR A 209 14.75 -7.45 -3.80
C THR A 209 13.64 -6.67 -4.50
N GLN A 210 13.95 -5.47 -5.02
CA GLN A 210 13.02 -4.70 -5.84
C GLN A 210 12.55 -5.46 -7.08
N GLY A 211 13.38 -6.33 -7.67
CA GLY A 211 12.97 -7.18 -8.81
C GLY A 211 11.82 -8.13 -8.46
N LYS A 212 11.89 -8.83 -7.33
CA LYS A 212 10.79 -9.67 -6.82
C LYS A 212 9.53 -8.85 -6.54
N SER A 213 9.66 -7.68 -5.91
CA SER A 213 8.52 -6.79 -5.67
C SER A 213 7.92 -6.25 -6.98
N ALA A 214 8.74 -5.90 -7.96
CA ALA A 214 8.31 -5.47 -9.28
C ALA A 214 7.53 -6.56 -9.99
N LEU A 215 8.03 -7.80 -10.01
CA LEU A 215 7.29 -8.92 -10.56
C LEU A 215 5.95 -9.11 -9.84
N ALA A 216 5.93 -9.03 -8.52
CA ALA A 216 4.71 -9.23 -7.75
C ALA A 216 3.62 -8.15 -8.00
N VAL A 217 4.01 -6.94 -8.36
CA VAL A 217 3.10 -5.84 -8.70
C VAL A 217 2.72 -5.85 -10.19
N LEU A 218 3.70 -6.04 -11.08
CA LEU A 218 3.51 -5.91 -12.52
C LEU A 218 2.82 -7.13 -13.14
N LEU A 219 3.04 -8.35 -12.62
CA LEU A 219 2.38 -9.55 -13.14
C LEU A 219 0.85 -9.50 -13.03
N PRO A 220 0.23 -9.21 -11.86
CA PRO A 220 -1.22 -9.10 -11.78
C PRO A 220 -1.76 -7.92 -12.59
N LEU A 221 -1.02 -6.81 -12.68
CA LEU A 221 -1.40 -5.67 -13.54
C LEU A 221 -1.41 -6.07 -15.01
N ALA A 222 -0.36 -6.74 -15.49
CA ALA A 222 -0.28 -7.22 -16.87
C ALA A 222 -1.41 -8.21 -17.18
N LEU A 223 -1.69 -9.15 -16.27
CA LEU A 223 -2.81 -10.09 -16.41
C LEU A 223 -4.15 -9.35 -16.50
N CYS A 224 -4.37 -8.35 -15.64
CA CYS A 224 -5.56 -7.51 -15.68
C CYS A 224 -5.70 -6.78 -17.03
N CYS A 225 -4.62 -6.16 -17.52
CA CYS A 225 -4.62 -5.46 -18.81
C CYS A 225 -4.92 -6.40 -19.98
N VAL A 226 -4.35 -7.61 -19.99
CA VAL A 226 -4.64 -8.62 -21.01
C VAL A 226 -6.10 -9.06 -20.96
N CYS A 227 -6.64 -9.34 -19.77
CA CYS A 227 -8.05 -9.70 -19.60
C CYS A 227 -8.99 -8.61 -20.12
N VAL A 228 -8.73 -7.34 -19.77
CA VAL A 228 -9.53 -6.20 -20.24
C VAL A 228 -9.44 -6.06 -21.76
N ALA A 229 -8.26 -6.20 -22.36
CA ALA A 229 -8.08 -6.12 -23.80
C ALA A 229 -8.83 -7.24 -24.54
N VAL A 230 -8.75 -8.48 -24.05
CA VAL A 230 -9.47 -9.63 -24.62
C VAL A 230 -10.98 -9.42 -24.55
N LEU A 231 -11.50 -8.97 -23.40
CA LEU A 231 -12.92 -8.67 -23.24
C LEU A 231 -13.36 -7.54 -24.19
N ALA A 232 -12.59 -6.46 -24.29
CA ALA A 232 -12.90 -5.35 -25.19
C ALA A 232 -12.97 -5.79 -26.67
N VAL A 233 -12.04 -6.63 -27.11
CA VAL A 233 -12.06 -7.20 -28.47
C VAL A 233 -13.27 -8.11 -28.66
N ALA A 234 -13.54 -9.02 -27.71
CA ALA A 234 -14.70 -9.92 -27.78
C ALA A 234 -16.03 -9.14 -27.87
N PHE A 235 -16.23 -8.15 -27.00
CA PHE A 235 -17.40 -7.28 -27.05
C PHE A 235 -17.48 -6.47 -28.36
N GLY A 236 -16.36 -5.91 -28.83
CA GLY A 236 -16.30 -5.18 -30.09
C GLY A 236 -16.70 -6.03 -31.30
N THR A 237 -16.20 -7.27 -31.38
CA THR A 237 -16.57 -8.22 -32.44
C THR A 237 -18.04 -8.65 -32.35
N ALA A 238 -18.57 -8.86 -31.15
CA ALA A 238 -19.98 -9.21 -30.95
C ALA A 238 -20.93 -8.08 -31.39
N ILE A 239 -20.60 -6.82 -31.06
CA ILE A 239 -21.37 -5.65 -31.50
C ILE A 239 -21.31 -5.51 -33.02
N ALA A 240 -20.13 -5.64 -33.63
CA ALA A 240 -19.96 -5.57 -35.08
C ALA A 240 -20.78 -6.66 -35.81
N ALA A 241 -20.77 -7.89 -35.29
CA ALA A 241 -21.56 -8.99 -35.83
C ALA A 241 -23.07 -8.75 -35.71
N ALA A 242 -23.54 -8.24 -34.56
CA ALA A 242 -24.96 -7.92 -34.35
C ALA A 242 -25.44 -6.79 -35.29
N LEU A 243 -24.61 -5.76 -35.52
CA LEU A 243 -24.91 -4.69 -36.47
C LEU A 243 -24.92 -5.20 -37.93
N GLY A 244 -24.02 -6.12 -38.28
CA GLY A 244 -24.01 -6.77 -39.59
C GLY A 244 -25.27 -7.59 -39.87
N HIS A 245 -25.79 -8.30 -38.86
CA HIS A 245 -27.07 -9.02 -38.98
C HIS A 245 -28.27 -8.08 -39.19
N LEU A 246 -28.34 -6.95 -38.47
CA LEU A 246 -29.42 -5.97 -38.64
C LEU A 246 -29.41 -5.30 -40.02
N GLY A 247 -28.21 -5.08 -40.59
CA GLY A 247 -28.06 -4.53 -41.95
C GLY A 247 -28.51 -5.49 -43.06
N HIS A 248 -28.48 -6.81 -42.81
CA HIS A 248 -28.94 -7.82 -43.77
C HIS A 248 -30.47 -8.00 -43.81
N PHE A 249 -31.19 -7.71 -42.73
CA PHE A 249 -32.67 -7.80 -42.70
C PHE A 249 -33.38 -6.53 -43.19
N GLY A 250 -32.65 -5.42 -43.40
CA GLY A 250 -33.19 -4.15 -43.88
C GLY A 250 -33.08 -3.93 -45.40
N ARG A 251 -32.67 -4.94 -46.17
CA ARG A 251 -32.63 -4.96 -47.64
C ARG A 251 -33.57 -6.03 -48.17
#